data_AF-A0AAJ8M035-F1
#
_entry.id   AF-A0AAJ8M035-F1
#
_cell.length_a   1.000
_cell.length_b   1.000
_cell.length_c   1.000
_cell.angle_alpha   90.00
_cell.angle_beta   90.00
_cell.angle_gamma   90.00
#
_symmetry.space_group_name_H-M   'P 1'
#
loop_
_entity.id
_entity.type
_entity.pdbx_description
1 polymer ?
#
loop_
_entity_poly.entity_id
_entity_poly.type
_entity_poly.pdbx_seq_one_letter_code
_entity_poly.pdbx_strand_id
1 'polypeptide(L)'
;MATLKNTLHGIRGFRQACPTCRSPLRPTVFQSFRPMGQQRCYTEPPRPLQPDTIPIQKPNRTQLMKALETRQAKIYQERSKKSKSIMLYSAGAIIIALGVTYAAVPLYRAFCSTTGFGGIPMTDTSRFTPDRLYVTPESAARKRITVHFQASSAEALPWKFEPATKSVRVLPGETALAFYKCKNYGAKDLIGIATYNITPDKVAPYFAKVECFCFEEQRIRAGEEVDLPVFFFIDRDIMDDVQLGNFDDVVLNYTFFRAKRNDMGHAVPDASEEAIQKSQGFDKYELAK
;
A
#
# COMPACT_ATOMS: atom_id res chain seq x y z
N MET A 1 -26.17 6.86 56.97
CA MET A 1 -27.30 6.22 56.26
C MET A 1 -26.72 5.04 55.48
N ALA A 2 -26.65 3.83 56.06
CA ALA A 2 -27.67 2.77 55.95
C ALA A 2 -28.01 2.47 54.47
N THR A 3 -27.88 1.28 53.88
CA THR A 3 -27.86 -0.14 54.36
C THR A 3 -27.58 -1.02 53.10
N LEU A 4 -26.63 -1.97 53.10
CA LEU A 4 -26.80 -3.45 53.16
C LEU A 4 -27.57 -4.09 51.96
N LYS A 5 -27.07 -5.07 51.18
CA LYS A 5 -26.65 -6.47 51.48
C LYS A 5 -25.85 -7.05 50.27
N ASN A 6 -24.67 -7.69 50.43
CA ASN A 6 -24.38 -9.12 50.72
C ASN A 6 -24.96 -10.10 49.67
N THR A 7 -24.29 -11.15 49.15
CA THR A 7 -23.48 -12.25 49.78
C THR A 7 -23.00 -13.16 48.60
N LEU A 8 -21.70 -13.50 48.41
CA LEU A 8 -20.88 -14.62 48.94
C LEU A 8 -20.87 -15.96 48.14
N HIS A 9 -19.63 -16.47 47.94
CA HIS A 9 -19.12 -17.87 47.78
C HIS A 9 -19.49 -18.67 46.50
N GLY A 10 -18.68 -19.56 45.94
CA GLY A 10 -17.36 -20.13 46.27
C GLY A 10 -17.17 -21.52 45.62
N ILE A 11 -16.02 -21.75 44.95
CA ILE A 11 -15.14 -22.94 44.87
C ILE A 11 -15.68 -24.38 44.53
N ARG A 12 -14.86 -25.13 43.73
CA ARG A 12 -14.87 -26.58 43.32
C ARG A 12 -15.80 -26.90 42.14
N GLY A 13 -15.44 -27.61 41.07
CA GLY A 13 -14.45 -28.66 40.83
C GLY A 13 -15.15 -30.03 40.84
N PHE A 14 -15.49 -30.60 39.66
CA PHE A 14 -15.50 -32.05 39.33
C PHE A 14 -16.19 -32.36 37.98
N ARG A 15 -15.56 -33.30 37.25
CA ARG A 15 -16.01 -34.31 36.28
C ARG A 15 -17.47 -34.39 35.78
N GLN A 16 -17.53 -34.88 34.52
CA GLN A 16 -18.44 -35.90 33.95
C GLN A 16 -19.78 -35.47 33.31
N ALA A 17 -20.03 -36.16 32.19
CA ALA A 17 -21.32 -36.57 31.61
C ALA A 17 -22.04 -35.63 30.60
N CYS A 18 -22.00 -36.10 29.34
CA CYS A 18 -23.03 -36.04 28.30
C CYS A 18 -24.38 -36.61 28.82
N PRO A 19 -25.46 -36.77 28.01
CA PRO A 19 -26.21 -35.90 27.09
C PRO A 19 -27.75 -36.00 27.31
N THR A 20 -28.59 -35.23 26.59
CA THR A 20 -29.91 -35.66 26.04
C THR A 20 -30.43 -34.56 25.11
N CYS A 21 -30.48 -34.74 23.78
CA CYS A 21 -31.47 -35.49 22.98
C CYS A 21 -32.88 -34.87 22.95
N ARG A 22 -33.25 -34.33 21.77
CA ARG A 22 -34.64 -34.24 21.33
C ARG A 22 -34.75 -34.87 19.93
N SER A 23 -35.28 -36.08 19.91
CA SER A 23 -35.90 -36.76 18.76
C SER A 23 -37.29 -37.21 19.23
N PRO A 24 -38.28 -37.34 18.35
CA PRO A 24 -38.57 -38.70 17.84
C PRO A 24 -39.03 -38.65 16.36
N LEU A 25 -38.87 -39.71 15.58
CA LEU A 25 -39.84 -40.80 15.51
C LEU A 25 -39.16 -42.15 15.17
N ARG A 26 -39.50 -43.12 16.01
CA ARG A 26 -39.30 -44.58 15.97
C ARG A 26 -40.38 -45.22 15.04
N PRO A 27 -40.49 -46.57 14.82
CA PRO A 27 -40.17 -47.65 15.77
C PRO A 27 -39.53 -48.94 15.15
N THR A 28 -38.60 -49.59 15.87
CA THR A 28 -38.69 -50.95 16.51
C THR A 28 -38.59 -52.13 15.54
N VAL A 29 -37.82 -53.20 15.78
CA VAL A 29 -37.82 -54.16 16.91
C VAL A 29 -36.43 -54.85 16.91
N PHE A 30 -35.59 -54.81 17.97
CA PHE A 30 -35.55 -55.72 19.14
C PHE A 30 -35.52 -57.22 18.71
N GLN A 31 -34.74 -58.16 19.24
CA GLN A 31 -34.18 -58.33 20.57
C GLN A 31 -33.18 -59.50 20.55
N SER A 32 -32.29 -59.49 21.52
CA SER A 32 -31.34 -60.53 21.98
C SER A 32 -31.92 -61.95 22.16
N PHE A 33 -31.05 -62.98 22.18
CA PHE A 33 -30.76 -63.89 23.32
C PHE A 33 -29.91 -65.12 22.89
N ARG A 34 -28.93 -65.50 23.72
CA ARG A 34 -28.00 -66.68 23.66
C ARG A 34 -28.79 -68.02 23.70
N PRO A 35 -28.26 -69.25 23.40
CA PRO A 35 -26.92 -69.79 23.71
C PRO A 35 -26.33 -70.82 22.69
N MET A 36 -25.24 -71.49 23.11
CA MET A 36 -24.47 -72.55 22.42
C MET A 36 -25.33 -73.55 21.63
N GLY A 37 -24.93 -73.76 20.38
CA GLY A 37 -25.35 -74.87 19.53
C GLY A 37 -24.22 -75.20 18.55
N GLN A 38 -23.45 -76.20 18.92
CA GLN A 38 -22.34 -76.77 18.17
C GLN A 38 -22.85 -77.38 16.85
N GLN A 39 -22.36 -76.88 15.71
CA GLN A 39 -22.20 -77.68 14.49
C GLN A 39 -21.17 -77.00 13.58
N ARG A 40 -19.94 -77.53 13.61
CA ARG A 40 -18.95 -77.29 12.56
C ARG A 40 -19.50 -77.92 11.28
N CYS A 41 -20.07 -77.11 10.39
CA CYS A 41 -20.16 -77.49 9.00
C CYS A 41 -18.77 -77.24 8.38
N TYR A 42 -17.97 -78.30 8.29
CA TYR A 42 -16.82 -78.33 7.41
C TYR A 42 -17.35 -78.24 5.97
N THR A 43 -17.42 -77.05 5.40
CA THR A 43 -17.45 -76.92 3.94
C THR A 43 -16.06 -77.24 3.44
N GLU A 44 -15.98 -78.24 2.57
CA GLU A 44 -14.81 -78.68 1.81
C GLU A 44 -13.83 -77.54 1.49
N PRO A 45 -12.50 -77.75 1.62
CA PRO A 45 -11.55 -76.77 1.13
C PRO A 45 -11.77 -76.56 -0.37
N PRO A 46 -11.77 -75.30 -0.88
CA PRO A 46 -11.88 -75.06 -2.29
C PRO A 46 -10.73 -75.77 -3.02
N ARG A 47 -11.08 -76.53 -4.04
CA ARG A 47 -10.18 -77.22 -4.96
C ARG A 47 -9.07 -76.24 -5.41
N PRO A 48 -7.78 -76.65 -5.45
CA PRO A 48 -6.74 -75.80 -5.99
C PRO A 48 -7.14 -75.35 -7.40
N LEU A 49 -7.20 -74.04 -7.63
CA LEU A 49 -7.31 -73.50 -8.97
C LEU A 49 -6.11 -74.03 -9.76
N GLN A 50 -6.37 -74.91 -10.72
CA GLN A 50 -5.36 -75.32 -11.69
C GLN A 50 -4.94 -74.05 -12.45
N PRO A 51 -3.64 -73.84 -12.69
CA PRO A 51 -3.21 -72.72 -13.50
C PRO A 51 -3.74 -72.95 -14.90
N ASP A 52 -4.82 -72.25 -15.26
CA ASP A 52 -5.22 -72.10 -16.64
C ASP A 52 -4.01 -71.56 -17.37
N THR A 53 -3.38 -72.43 -18.14
CA THR A 53 -2.20 -72.09 -18.92
C THR A 53 -2.73 -71.23 -20.06
N ILE A 54 -2.90 -69.93 -19.80
CA ILE A 54 -3.21 -68.95 -20.82
C ILE A 54 -2.07 -69.07 -21.82
N PRO A 55 -2.33 -69.46 -23.08
CA PRO A 55 -1.27 -69.51 -24.07
C PRO A 55 -0.76 -68.08 -24.24
N ILE A 56 0.46 -67.81 -23.77
CA ILE A 56 1.14 -66.55 -24.02
C ILE A 56 1.54 -66.58 -25.51
N GLN A 57 0.59 -66.23 -26.38
CA GLN A 57 0.87 -66.05 -27.78
C GLN A 57 1.71 -64.78 -27.91
N LYS A 58 3.02 -64.96 -28.12
CA LYS A 58 3.94 -63.85 -28.36
C LYS A 58 3.38 -63.04 -29.54
N PRO A 59 3.04 -61.76 -29.35
CA PRO A 59 2.43 -60.97 -30.41
C PRO A 59 3.38 -60.90 -31.59
N ASN A 60 2.83 -61.01 -32.80
CA ASN A 60 3.61 -60.95 -34.02
C ASN A 60 4.40 -59.63 -34.05
N ARG A 61 5.70 -59.66 -34.38
CA ARG A 61 6.63 -58.51 -34.24
C ARG A 61 6.05 -57.24 -34.89
N THR A 62 5.37 -57.39 -36.03
CA THR A 62 4.72 -56.31 -36.77
C THR A 62 3.55 -55.68 -36.02
N GLN A 63 2.77 -56.46 -35.25
CA GLN A 63 1.67 -55.95 -34.43
C GLN A 63 2.18 -55.20 -33.20
N LEU A 64 3.27 -55.68 -32.59
CA LEU A 64 3.93 -54.98 -31.48
C LEU A 64 4.47 -53.62 -31.92
N MET A 65 5.15 -53.55 -33.08
CA MET A 65 5.67 -52.28 -33.60
C MET A 65 4.56 -51.26 -33.88
N LYS A 66 3.45 -51.67 -34.51
CA LYS A 66 2.28 -50.78 -34.73
C LYS A 66 1.66 -50.32 -33.41
N ALA A 67 1.60 -51.18 -32.39
CA ALA A 67 1.10 -50.81 -31.07
C ALA A 67 2.02 -49.80 -30.35
N LEU A 68 3.34 -49.91 -30.54
CA LEU A 68 4.31 -48.95 -29.99
C LEU A 68 4.24 -47.59 -30.70
N GLU A 69 4.17 -47.58 -32.03
CA GLU A 69 4.03 -46.35 -32.83
C GLU A 69 2.75 -45.58 -32.50
N THR A 70 1.62 -46.29 -32.40
CA THR A 70 0.34 -45.66 -32.01
C THR A 70 0.34 -45.14 -30.58
N ARG A 71 1.01 -45.83 -29.64
CA ARG A 71 1.21 -45.32 -28.27
C ARG A 71 2.11 -44.07 -28.26
N GLN A 72 3.20 -44.08 -29.02
CA GLN A 72 4.09 -42.93 -29.15
C GLN A 72 3.38 -41.72 -29.77
N ALA A 73 2.58 -41.93 -30.83
CA ALA A 73 1.79 -40.89 -31.47
C ALA A 73 0.73 -40.28 -30.52
N LYS A 74 0.04 -41.12 -29.73
CA LYS A 74 -0.91 -40.65 -28.71
C LYS A 74 -0.24 -39.81 -27.62
N ILE A 75 0.91 -40.27 -27.11
CA ILE A 75 1.70 -39.52 -26.12
C ILE A 75 2.16 -38.17 -26.68
N TYR A 76 2.61 -38.13 -27.95
CA TYR A 76 3.01 -36.88 -28.60
C TYR A 76 1.84 -35.91 -28.79
N GLN A 77 0.67 -36.41 -29.21
CA GLN A 77 -0.54 -35.58 -29.34
C GLN A 77 -1.03 -35.04 -28.00
N GLU A 78 -1.03 -35.85 -26.94
CA GLU A 78 -1.39 -35.40 -25.59
C GLU A 78 -0.41 -34.36 -25.04
N ARG A 79 0.90 -34.58 -25.24
CA ARG A 79 1.94 -33.61 -24.85
C ARG A 79 1.77 -32.30 -25.62
N SER A 80 1.53 -32.35 -26.93
CA SER A 80 1.32 -31.15 -27.75
C SER A 80 0.12 -30.33 -27.28
N LYS A 81 -1.01 -30.98 -26.96
CA LYS A 81 -2.20 -30.30 -26.41
C LYS A 81 -1.90 -29.64 -25.05
N LYS A 82 -1.22 -30.35 -24.15
CA LYS A 82 -0.81 -29.84 -22.83
C LYS A 82 0.20 -28.69 -22.93
N SER A 83 1.18 -28.79 -23.83
CA SER A 83 2.16 -27.72 -24.07
C SER A 83 1.50 -26.45 -24.59
N LYS A 84 0.52 -26.56 -25.51
CA LYS A 84 -0.23 -25.41 -26.01
C LYS A 84 -1.06 -24.74 -24.93
N SER A 85 -1.76 -25.51 -24.08
CA SER A 85 -2.54 -24.94 -22.98
C SER A 85 -1.63 -24.27 -21.96
N ILE A 86 -0.51 -24.92 -21.58
CA ILE A 86 0.48 -24.34 -20.66
C ILE A 86 1.04 -23.03 -21.22
N MET A 87 1.40 -22.98 -22.51
CA MET A 87 1.93 -21.77 -23.14
C MET A 87 0.92 -20.61 -23.12
N LEU A 88 -0.37 -20.90 -23.35
CA LEU A 88 -1.42 -19.89 -23.28
C LEU A 88 -1.64 -19.39 -21.84
N TYR A 89 -1.66 -20.27 -20.85
CA TYR A 89 -1.79 -19.87 -19.45
C TYR A 89 -0.57 -19.07 -18.95
N SER A 90 0.65 -19.47 -19.32
CA SER A 90 1.86 -18.73 -18.95
C SER A 90 1.91 -17.35 -19.61
N ALA A 91 1.52 -17.25 -20.89
CA ALA A 91 1.43 -15.97 -21.58
C ALA A 91 0.38 -15.05 -20.94
N GLY A 92 -0.79 -15.60 -20.59
CA GLY A 92 -1.83 -14.86 -19.86
C GLY A 92 -1.36 -14.36 -18.49
N ALA A 93 -0.65 -15.19 -17.73
CA ALA A 93 -0.09 -14.81 -16.44
C ALA A 93 0.93 -13.66 -16.56
N ILE A 94 1.78 -13.68 -17.58
CA ILE A 94 2.75 -12.60 -17.85
C ILE A 94 2.02 -11.29 -18.18
N ILE A 95 1.01 -11.33 -19.05
CA ILE A 95 0.24 -10.14 -19.41
C ILE A 95 -0.49 -9.56 -18.19
N ILE A 96 -1.08 -10.42 -17.35
CA ILE A 96 -1.73 -9.98 -16.11
C ILE A 96 -0.72 -9.34 -15.15
N ALA A 97 0.44 -9.96 -14.96
CA ALA A 97 1.47 -9.41 -14.09
C ALA A 97 1.93 -8.02 -14.54
N LEU A 98 2.18 -7.85 -15.85
CA LEU A 98 2.53 -6.56 -16.43
C LEU A 98 1.40 -5.53 -16.27
N GLY A 99 0.14 -5.94 -16.47
CA GLY A 99 -1.03 -5.09 -16.25
C GLY A 99 -1.15 -4.61 -14.81
N VAL A 100 -0.92 -5.50 -13.83
CA VAL A 100 -0.96 -5.16 -12.39
C VAL A 100 0.17 -4.20 -12.03
N THR A 101 1.40 -4.45 -12.49
CA THR A 101 2.53 -3.54 -12.21
C THR A 101 2.30 -2.15 -12.79
N TYR A 102 1.75 -2.06 -14.01
CA TYR A 102 1.42 -0.78 -14.63
C TYR A 102 0.28 -0.05 -13.91
N ALA A 103 -0.75 -0.78 -13.48
CA ALA A 103 -1.90 -0.21 -12.76
C ALA A 103 -1.61 0.17 -11.30
N ALA A 104 -0.57 -0.39 -10.68
CA ALA A 104 -0.25 -0.13 -9.27
C ALA A 104 0.10 1.34 -8.99
N VAL A 105 0.85 1.99 -9.88
CA VAL A 105 1.28 3.40 -9.70
C VAL A 105 0.10 4.38 -9.70
N PRO A 106 -0.79 4.40 -10.71
CA PRO A 106 -1.94 5.31 -10.69
C PRO A 106 -2.93 4.99 -9.56
N LEU A 107 -3.10 3.71 -9.20
CA LEU A 107 -3.93 3.32 -8.06
C LEU A 107 -3.37 3.85 -6.73
N TYR A 108 -2.05 3.77 -6.53
CA TYR A 108 -1.38 4.35 -5.35
C TYR A 108 -1.54 5.87 -5.31
N ARG A 109 -1.37 6.56 -6.44
CA ARG A 109 -1.56 8.02 -6.51
C ARG A 109 -3.00 8.43 -6.16
N ALA A 110 -3.99 7.72 -6.70
CA ALA A 110 -5.39 7.97 -6.40
C ALA A 110 -5.71 7.72 -4.91
N PHE A 111 -5.12 6.68 -4.32
CA PHE A 111 -5.23 6.41 -2.89
C PHE A 111 -4.56 7.51 -2.04
N CYS A 112 -3.36 7.95 -2.39
CA CYS A 112 -2.66 9.01 -1.66
C CYS A 112 -3.37 10.37 -1.76
N SER A 113 -3.88 10.74 -2.95
CA SER A 113 -4.60 12.01 -3.12
C SER A 113 -5.95 12.03 -2.39
N THR A 114 -6.56 10.87 -2.15
CA THR A 114 -7.85 10.74 -1.45
C THR A 114 -7.73 10.53 0.05
N THR A 115 -6.59 10.05 0.54
CA THR A 115 -6.39 9.77 1.98
C THR A 115 -5.43 10.75 2.66
N GLY A 116 -4.58 11.44 1.89
CA GLY A 116 -3.54 12.31 2.43
C GLY A 116 -2.43 11.57 3.19
N PHE A 117 -2.26 10.26 2.91
CA PHE A 117 -1.26 9.43 3.57
C PHE A 117 0.17 9.96 3.33
N GLY A 118 0.95 10.14 4.40
CA GLY A 118 2.33 10.63 4.35
C GLY A 118 2.46 12.16 4.21
N GLY A 119 1.43 12.93 4.58
CA GLY A 119 1.49 14.39 4.61
C GLY A 119 1.37 15.07 3.25
N ILE A 120 1.00 14.33 2.20
CA ILE A 120 0.69 14.87 0.88
C ILE A 120 -0.74 15.45 0.95
N PRO A 121 -0.98 16.71 0.57
CA PRO A 121 -2.31 17.31 0.66
C PRO A 121 -3.29 16.67 -0.32
N MET A 122 -4.55 16.59 0.10
CA MET A 122 -5.64 16.11 -0.74
C MET A 122 -5.93 17.11 -1.87
N THR A 123 -6.03 16.64 -3.10
CA THR A 123 -6.23 17.50 -4.29
C THR A 123 -7.70 17.66 -4.70
N ASP A 124 -8.65 17.42 -3.79
CA ASP A 124 -10.08 17.55 -4.08
C ASP A 124 -10.44 19.04 -4.26
N THR A 125 -10.76 19.42 -5.50
CA THR A 125 -11.07 20.80 -5.89
C THR A 125 -12.37 21.32 -5.28
N SER A 126 -13.26 20.45 -4.81
CA SER A 126 -14.53 20.84 -4.18
C SER A 126 -14.37 21.45 -2.79
N ARG A 127 -13.23 21.20 -2.12
CA ARG A 127 -12.87 21.79 -0.82
C ARG A 127 -12.27 23.20 -0.93
N PHE A 128 -11.81 23.61 -2.11
CA PHE A 128 -11.14 24.88 -2.32
C PHE A 128 -12.03 25.92 -3.04
N THR A 129 -13.35 25.86 -2.87
CA THR A 129 -14.30 26.82 -3.44
C THR A 129 -14.38 28.11 -2.60
N PRO A 130 -14.60 29.29 -3.21
CA PRO A 130 -14.69 30.58 -2.51
C PRO A 130 -15.76 30.62 -1.40
N ASP A 131 -16.81 29.81 -1.52
CA ASP A 131 -17.90 29.69 -0.52
C ASP A 131 -17.42 29.14 0.84
N ARG A 132 -16.23 28.53 0.88
CA ARG A 132 -15.61 28.04 2.11
C ARG A 132 -14.81 29.09 2.89
N LEU A 133 -14.65 30.30 2.36
CA LEU A 133 -14.04 31.43 3.08
C LEU A 133 -15.04 32.06 4.05
N TYR A 134 -14.67 32.22 5.33
CA TYR A 134 -15.50 32.92 6.31
C TYR A 134 -14.89 34.28 6.67
N VAL A 135 -15.70 35.34 6.62
CA VAL A 135 -15.36 36.70 7.10
C VAL A 135 -16.01 36.98 8.47
N THR A 136 -16.37 35.93 9.24
CA THR A 136 -17.05 36.11 10.55
C THR A 136 -16.07 36.09 11.72
N PRO A 137 -16.32 36.87 12.79
CA PRO A 137 -15.40 37.06 13.92
C PRO A 137 -15.22 35.81 14.79
N GLU A 138 -14.20 35.85 15.68
CA GLU A 138 -13.89 34.82 16.67
C GLU A 138 -15.12 34.40 17.49
N SER A 139 -15.29 33.10 17.68
CA SER A 139 -16.29 32.53 18.59
C SER A 139 -15.66 31.41 19.41
N ALA A 140 -16.31 30.99 20.50
CA ALA A 140 -15.84 29.89 21.34
C ALA A 140 -15.65 28.56 20.57
N ALA A 141 -16.23 28.43 19.37
CA ALA A 141 -16.09 27.27 18.49
C ALA A 141 -14.87 27.37 17.55
N ARG A 142 -14.23 28.54 17.40
CA ARG A 142 -13.14 28.77 16.44
C ARG A 142 -11.87 29.20 17.14
N LYS A 143 -10.97 28.25 17.35
CA LYS A 143 -9.65 28.53 17.93
C LYS A 143 -8.67 28.97 16.83
N ARG A 144 -7.83 29.95 17.14
CA ARG A 144 -6.70 30.33 16.26
C ARG A 144 -5.65 29.23 16.25
N ILE A 145 -5.26 28.80 15.05
CA ILE A 145 -4.16 27.88 14.82
C ILE A 145 -2.90 28.70 14.54
N THR A 146 -1.80 28.34 15.17
CA THR A 146 -0.48 28.93 14.94
C THR A 146 0.23 28.12 13.86
N VAL A 147 0.52 28.77 12.74
CA VAL A 147 1.32 28.20 11.66
C VAL A 147 2.76 28.66 11.84
N HIS A 148 3.66 27.71 12.09
CA HIS A 148 5.10 27.91 12.19
C HIS A 148 5.74 27.68 10.83
N PHE A 149 6.56 28.62 10.40
CA PHE A 149 7.25 28.57 9.12
C PHE A 149 8.69 28.13 9.33
N GLN A 150 9.06 27.05 8.64
CA GLN A 150 10.41 26.52 8.63
C GLN A 150 10.95 26.53 7.21
N ALA A 151 12.24 26.81 7.11
CA ALA A 151 12.94 26.99 5.86
C ALA A 151 14.30 26.30 5.96
N SER A 152 14.64 25.52 4.93
CA SER A 152 15.94 24.89 4.78
C SER A 152 16.37 24.91 3.31
N SER A 153 17.67 24.94 3.07
CA SER A 153 18.27 24.82 1.74
C SER A 153 19.24 23.64 1.74
N ALA A 154 19.29 22.92 0.62
CA ALA A 154 20.28 21.87 0.42
C ALA A 154 21.69 22.47 0.32
N GLU A 155 22.71 21.76 0.79
CA GLU A 155 24.11 22.22 0.78
C GLU A 155 24.63 22.54 -0.62
N ALA A 156 24.07 21.90 -1.66
CA ALA A 156 24.37 22.18 -3.06
C ALA A 156 23.93 23.58 -3.54
N LEU A 157 23.08 24.27 -2.77
CA LEU A 157 22.67 25.66 -2.98
C LEU A 157 23.31 26.56 -1.92
N PRO A 158 24.24 27.46 -2.28
CA PRO A 158 24.76 28.49 -1.39
C PRO A 158 23.74 29.62 -1.19
N TRP A 159 22.49 29.24 -0.89
CA TRP A 159 21.37 30.13 -0.69
C TRP A 159 21.02 30.21 0.78
N LYS A 160 20.80 31.44 1.26
CA LYS A 160 20.18 31.66 2.57
C LYS A 160 18.69 31.80 2.35
N PHE A 161 17.95 30.82 2.85
CA PHE A 161 16.50 30.77 2.73
C PHE A 161 15.88 30.78 4.12
N GLU A 162 15.15 31.85 4.45
CA GLU A 162 14.58 32.07 5.78
C GLU A 162 13.17 32.66 5.68
N PRO A 163 12.25 32.31 6.59
CA PRO A 163 10.94 32.94 6.63
C PRO A 163 11.07 34.39 7.12
N ALA A 164 10.34 35.33 6.52
CA ALA A 164 10.29 36.71 7.00
C ALA A 164 9.63 36.81 8.39
N THR A 165 8.63 35.96 8.63
CA THR A 165 7.93 35.83 9.91
C THR A 165 7.94 34.37 10.35
N LYS A 166 8.36 34.08 11.59
CA LYS A 166 8.48 32.70 12.10
C LYS A 166 7.15 32.00 12.33
N SER A 167 6.11 32.74 12.70
CA SER A 167 4.79 32.17 12.97
C SER A 167 3.68 33.17 12.74
N VAL A 168 2.53 32.72 12.25
CA VAL A 168 1.31 33.53 12.11
C VAL A 168 0.13 32.77 12.72
N ARG A 169 -0.80 33.50 13.36
CA ARG A 169 -2.00 32.92 13.97
C ARG A 169 -3.22 33.21 13.11
N VAL A 170 -3.82 32.17 12.55
CA VAL A 170 -4.94 32.27 11.61
C VAL A 170 -6.15 31.52 12.14
N LEU A 171 -7.35 31.99 11.80
CA LEU A 171 -8.57 31.22 12.02
C LEU A 171 -8.80 30.25 10.85
N PRO A 172 -9.38 29.06 11.06
CA PRO A 172 -9.79 28.23 9.94
C PRO A 172 -10.86 28.95 9.10
N GLY A 173 -10.69 28.94 7.78
CA GLY A 173 -11.44 29.72 6.80
C GLY A 173 -10.89 31.13 6.54
N GLU A 174 -9.87 31.57 7.28
CA GLU A 174 -9.14 32.82 7.04
C GLU A 174 -7.98 32.58 6.07
N THR A 175 -7.81 33.48 5.11
CA THR A 175 -6.66 33.48 4.20
C THR A 175 -5.51 34.27 4.81
N ALA A 176 -4.30 33.75 4.66
CA ALA A 176 -3.09 34.41 5.13
C ALA A 176 -2.00 34.40 4.07
N LEU A 177 -1.18 35.46 4.11
CA LEU A 177 -0.01 35.63 3.27
C LEU A 177 1.23 35.63 4.15
N ALA A 178 2.19 34.76 3.82
CA ALA A 178 3.51 34.73 4.44
C ALA A 178 4.57 34.95 3.36
N PHE A 179 5.69 35.55 3.74
CA PHE A 179 6.82 35.79 2.85
C PHE A 179 8.03 35.01 3.32
N TYR A 180 8.78 34.47 2.36
CA TYR A 180 10.10 33.92 2.58
C TYR A 180 11.14 34.75 1.84
N LYS A 181 12.32 34.89 2.43
CA LYS A 181 13.46 35.56 1.82
C LYS A 181 14.45 34.53 1.33
N CYS A 182 14.84 34.64 0.06
CA CYS A 182 15.89 33.81 -0.51
C CYS A 182 17.00 34.68 -1.09
N LYS A 183 18.24 34.44 -0.67
CA LYS A 183 19.41 35.17 -1.17
C LYS A 183 20.49 34.22 -1.66
N ASN A 184 20.96 34.45 -2.89
CA ASN A 184 22.04 33.68 -3.47
C ASN A 184 23.40 34.30 -3.12
N TYR A 185 24.19 33.61 -2.28
CA TYR A 185 25.56 34.02 -1.95
C TYR A 185 26.61 33.45 -2.91
N GLY A 186 26.18 32.61 -3.87
CA GLY A 186 27.05 32.06 -4.89
C GLY A 186 27.44 33.10 -5.95
N ALA A 187 28.56 32.85 -6.62
CA ALA A 187 29.06 33.67 -7.71
C ALA A 187 28.38 33.39 -9.07
N LYS A 188 27.43 32.45 -9.11
CA LYS A 188 26.73 32.03 -10.34
C LYS A 188 25.23 32.09 -10.15
N ASP A 189 24.53 32.33 -11.24
CA ASP A 189 23.08 32.14 -11.32
C ASP A 189 22.76 30.66 -11.09
N LEU A 190 21.85 30.40 -10.17
CA LEU A 190 21.41 29.05 -9.84
C LEU A 190 19.90 28.97 -10.01
N ILE A 191 19.44 27.76 -10.35
CA ILE A 191 18.03 27.42 -10.43
C ILE A 191 17.75 26.45 -9.30
N GLY A 192 16.67 26.69 -8.57
CA GLY A 192 16.23 25.86 -7.47
C GLY A 192 14.75 25.51 -7.59
N ILE A 193 14.40 24.34 -7.11
CA ILE A 193 13.02 23.90 -6.92
C ILE A 193 12.80 23.63 -5.43
N ALA A 194 11.63 24.00 -4.89
CA ALA A 194 11.34 23.81 -3.48
C ALA A 194 10.30 22.71 -3.27
N THR A 195 10.50 21.87 -2.27
CA THR A 195 9.47 20.94 -1.81
C THR A 195 8.96 21.38 -0.45
N TYR A 196 7.76 20.97 -0.09
CA TYR A 196 7.18 21.26 1.23
C TYR A 196 6.59 20.03 1.88
N ASN A 197 6.52 20.10 3.21
CA ASN A 197 5.79 19.17 4.05
C ASN A 197 5.07 19.93 5.16
N ILE A 198 3.97 19.33 5.63
CA ILE A 198 3.13 19.88 6.68
C ILE A 198 3.13 18.88 7.83
N THR A 199 3.32 19.37 9.05
CA THR A 199 3.34 18.55 10.26
C THR A 199 2.40 19.16 11.30
N PRO A 200 1.53 18.36 11.95
CA PRO A 200 1.36 16.91 11.80
C PRO A 200 0.62 16.50 10.50
N ASP A 201 0.92 15.31 9.98
CA ASP A 201 0.39 14.81 8.69
C ASP A 201 -1.14 14.81 8.60
N LYS A 202 -1.82 14.63 9.75
CA LYS A 202 -3.28 14.66 9.84
C LYS A 202 -3.88 16.00 9.41
N VAL A 203 -3.12 17.10 9.52
CA VAL A 203 -3.56 18.46 9.13
C VAL A 203 -3.38 18.70 7.64
N ALA A 204 -2.46 17.99 6.98
CA ALA A 204 -2.12 18.22 5.57
C ALA A 204 -3.33 18.24 4.61
N PRO A 205 -4.38 17.38 4.77
CA PRO A 205 -5.58 17.43 3.94
C PRO A 205 -6.40 18.73 4.01
N TYR A 206 -6.33 19.42 5.14
CA TYR A 206 -7.11 20.63 5.43
C TYR A 206 -6.32 21.90 5.12
N PHE A 207 -5.02 21.78 4.87
CA PHE A 207 -4.16 22.92 4.59
C PHE A 207 -4.14 23.17 3.07
N ALA A 208 -4.85 24.21 2.66
CA ALA A 208 -4.96 24.63 1.28
C ALA A 208 -3.84 25.60 0.94
N LYS A 209 -2.82 25.15 0.19
CA LYS A 209 -1.86 26.07 -0.40
C LYS A 209 -2.32 26.49 -1.79
N VAL A 210 -2.70 27.76 -1.92
CA VAL A 210 -3.30 28.30 -3.14
C VAL A 210 -2.24 28.72 -4.16
N GLU A 211 -1.13 29.30 -3.71
CA GLU A 211 -0.01 29.69 -4.59
C GLU A 211 1.35 29.29 -4.01
N CYS A 212 2.15 28.57 -4.82
CA CYS A 212 3.37 27.87 -4.41
C CYS A 212 4.50 28.09 -5.42
N PHE A 213 5.56 28.81 -5.03
CA PHE A 213 6.84 28.83 -5.77
C PHE A 213 7.52 27.44 -5.85
N CYS A 214 6.93 26.44 -5.22
CA CYS A 214 7.49 25.11 -4.98
C CYS A 214 7.52 24.26 -6.24
N PHE A 215 6.53 24.44 -7.10
CA PHE A 215 6.43 23.70 -8.36
C PHE A 215 7.04 24.47 -9.54
N GLU A 216 7.54 25.68 -9.29
CA GLU A 216 8.14 26.52 -10.32
C GLU A 216 9.62 26.70 -10.06
N GLU A 217 10.41 26.56 -11.12
CA GLU A 217 11.85 26.74 -11.08
C GLU A 217 12.19 28.20 -10.78
N GLN A 218 12.80 28.44 -9.62
CA GLN A 218 13.23 29.77 -9.22
C GLN A 218 14.66 29.97 -9.69
N ARG A 219 14.86 30.88 -10.65
CA ARG A 219 16.20 31.33 -11.04
C ARG A 219 16.56 32.57 -10.23
N ILE A 220 17.60 32.46 -9.39
CA ILE A 220 18.11 33.56 -8.58
C ILE A 220 19.53 33.89 -9.01
N ARG A 221 19.77 35.13 -9.44
CA ARG A 221 21.09 35.57 -9.92
C ARG A 221 22.10 35.63 -8.78
N ALA A 222 23.38 35.62 -9.13
CA ALA A 222 24.44 35.80 -8.14
C ALA A 222 24.25 37.10 -7.34
N GLY A 223 24.21 37.00 -6.01
CA GLY A 223 24.03 38.15 -5.10
C GLY A 223 22.59 38.68 -5.00
N GLU A 224 21.66 38.17 -5.79
CA GLU A 224 20.26 38.60 -5.79
C GLU A 224 19.52 38.08 -4.56
N GLU A 225 18.60 38.91 -4.04
CA GLU A 225 17.70 38.59 -2.95
C GLU A 225 16.27 38.76 -3.46
N VAL A 226 15.45 37.71 -3.30
CA VAL A 226 14.07 37.67 -3.77
C VAL A 226 13.13 37.34 -2.61
N ASP A 227 11.98 38.01 -2.59
CA ASP A 227 10.89 37.72 -1.67
C ASP A 227 9.89 36.76 -2.36
N LEU A 228 9.66 35.62 -1.73
CA LEU A 228 8.82 34.53 -2.24
C LEU A 228 7.51 34.49 -1.43
N PRO A 229 6.39 34.96 -2.00
CA PRO A 229 5.10 34.94 -1.32
C PRO A 229 4.51 33.52 -1.26
N VAL A 230 3.81 33.24 -0.17
CA VAL A 230 3.04 32.00 0.05
C VAL A 230 1.65 32.36 0.54
N PHE A 231 0.66 32.10 -0.32
CA PHE A 231 -0.75 32.29 0.02
C PHE A 231 -1.39 30.95 0.40
N PHE A 232 -2.00 30.91 1.59
CA PHE A 232 -2.58 29.70 2.14
C PHE A 232 -3.83 30.01 2.99
N PHE A 233 -4.64 28.98 3.21
CA PHE A 233 -5.70 28.98 4.20
C PHE A 233 -5.89 27.58 4.79
N ILE A 234 -6.56 27.50 5.94
CA ILE A 234 -6.90 26.23 6.59
C ILE A 234 -8.41 26.01 6.42
N ASP A 235 -8.83 24.86 5.89
CA ASP A 235 -10.24 24.52 5.73
C ASP A 235 -10.94 24.39 7.10
N ARG A 236 -12.21 24.81 7.16
CA ARG A 236 -13.05 24.76 8.36
C ARG A 236 -13.36 23.35 8.83
N ASP A 237 -13.38 22.38 7.90
CA ASP A 237 -13.69 20.97 8.18
C ASP A 237 -12.73 20.35 9.22
N ILE A 238 -11.59 21.01 9.46
CA ILE A 238 -10.63 20.65 10.49
C ILE A 238 -11.22 20.71 11.92
N MET A 239 -12.25 21.52 12.13
CA MET A 239 -12.95 21.63 13.42
C MET A 239 -13.88 20.45 13.69
N ASP A 240 -14.39 19.82 12.64
CA ASP A 240 -15.34 18.72 12.74
C ASP A 240 -14.64 17.35 12.84
N ASP A 241 -13.33 17.29 12.59
CA ASP A 241 -12.56 16.05 12.64
C ASP A 241 -12.13 15.69 14.08
N VAL A 242 -12.76 14.63 14.60
CA VAL A 242 -12.47 14.02 15.91
C VAL A 242 -11.01 13.53 16.02
N GLN A 243 -10.38 13.15 14.91
CA GLN A 243 -9.00 12.64 14.87
C GLN A 243 -7.94 13.71 15.06
N LEU A 244 -8.28 14.98 14.80
CA LEU A 244 -7.38 16.11 14.94
C LEU A 244 -7.44 16.75 16.34
N GLY A 245 -8.57 16.64 17.06
CA GLY A 245 -8.67 17.12 18.44
C GLY A 245 -8.18 18.57 18.64
N ASN A 246 -7.82 18.92 19.87
CA ASN A 246 -7.23 20.23 20.19
C ASN A 246 -5.76 20.31 19.72
N PHE A 247 -5.51 20.45 18.42
CA PHE A 247 -4.19 20.84 17.92
C PHE A 247 -4.17 22.35 17.65
N ASP A 248 -3.11 23.01 18.12
CA ASP A 248 -2.98 24.47 18.05
C ASP A 248 -1.86 24.91 17.11
N ASP A 249 -0.98 23.98 16.75
CA ASP A 249 0.27 24.25 16.06
C ASP A 249 0.38 23.41 14.79
N VAL A 250 0.73 24.08 13.70
CA VAL A 250 1.02 23.47 12.41
C VAL A 250 2.37 23.96 11.96
N VAL A 251 3.24 23.07 11.50
CA VAL A 251 4.55 23.42 10.96
C VAL A 251 4.50 23.24 9.46
N LEU A 252 4.76 24.33 8.73
CA LEU A 252 4.96 24.33 7.29
C LEU A 252 6.46 24.44 7.02
N ASN A 253 7.06 23.34 6.57
CA ASN A 253 8.48 23.29 6.29
C ASN A 253 8.74 23.29 4.77
N TYR A 254 9.65 24.17 4.35
CA TYR A 254 10.15 24.27 2.97
C TYR A 254 11.60 23.86 2.88
N THR A 255 11.92 23.08 1.85
CA THR A 255 13.30 22.71 1.51
C THR A 255 13.60 23.05 0.07
N PHE A 256 14.63 23.86 -0.17
CA PHE A 256 15.13 24.17 -1.52
C PHE A 256 16.18 23.15 -1.98
N PHE A 257 16.00 22.65 -3.19
CA PHE A 257 16.94 21.79 -3.89
C PHE A 257 17.44 22.46 -5.16
N ARG A 258 18.71 22.24 -5.48
CA ARG A 258 19.25 22.69 -6.76
C ARG A 258 18.55 21.92 -7.88
N ALA A 259 18.29 22.62 -8.97
CA ALA A 259 17.77 22.04 -10.20
C ALA A 259 18.71 22.43 -11.34
N LYS A 260 19.18 21.44 -12.10
CA LYS A 260 19.98 21.66 -13.31
C LYS A 260 19.21 21.10 -14.50
N ARG A 261 19.17 21.83 -15.61
CA ARG A 261 18.73 21.31 -16.90
C ARG A 261 19.91 21.19 -17.86
N ASN A 262 19.89 20.16 -18.70
CA ASN A 262 20.80 20.08 -19.83
C ASN A 262 20.32 20.95 -21.00
N ASP A 263 21.13 21.07 -22.05
CA ASP A 263 20.80 21.88 -23.23
C ASP A 263 19.54 21.39 -23.97
N MET A 264 19.15 20.14 -23.76
CA MET A 264 17.91 19.54 -24.29
C MET A 264 16.70 19.79 -23.37
N GLY A 265 16.87 20.51 -22.26
CA GLY A 265 15.81 20.84 -21.32
C GLY A 265 15.42 19.72 -20.35
N HIS A 266 16.16 18.61 -20.28
CA HIS A 266 15.91 17.55 -19.30
C HIS A 266 16.53 17.90 -17.94
N ALA A 267 15.81 17.58 -16.85
CA ALA A 267 16.33 17.71 -15.50
C ALA A 267 17.48 16.70 -15.28
N VAL A 268 18.63 17.20 -14.84
CA VAL A 268 19.83 16.42 -14.55
C VAL A 268 20.05 16.47 -13.03
N PRO A 269 20.32 15.33 -12.38
CA PRO A 269 20.70 15.33 -10.97
C PRO A 269 21.99 16.14 -10.74
N ASP A 270 22.06 16.84 -9.62
CA ASP A 270 23.22 17.66 -9.26
C ASP A 270 24.40 16.86 -8.69
N ALA A 271 24.21 15.57 -8.42
CA ALA A 271 25.29 14.67 -7.99
C ALA A 271 26.26 14.39 -9.15
N SER A 272 27.55 14.17 -8.86
CA SER A 272 28.50 13.73 -9.87
C SER A 272 28.08 12.37 -10.45
N GLU A 273 28.36 12.13 -11.73
CA GLU A 273 28.01 10.86 -12.38
C GLU A 273 28.62 9.67 -11.62
N GLU A 274 29.83 9.82 -11.09
CA GLU A 274 30.49 8.84 -10.22
C GLU A 274 29.70 8.59 -8.92
N ALA A 275 29.18 9.63 -8.27
CA ALA A 275 28.38 9.49 -7.06
C ALA A 275 27.03 8.80 -7.37
N ILE A 276 26.44 9.11 -8.52
CA ILE A 276 25.20 8.47 -8.99
C ILE A 276 25.47 6.98 -9.25
N GLN A 277 26.49 6.64 -10.03
CA GLN A 277 26.87 5.25 -10.33
C GLN A 277 27.19 4.46 -9.05
N LYS A 278 27.91 5.07 -8.11
CA LYS A 278 28.20 4.48 -6.80
C LYS A 278 26.94 4.22 -5.97
N SER A 279 26.00 5.16 -5.98
CA SER A 279 24.73 5.01 -5.26
C SER A 279 23.85 3.90 -5.85
N GLN A 280 23.96 3.67 -7.16
CA GLN A 280 23.24 2.62 -7.89
C GLN A 280 23.93 1.25 -7.85
N GLY A 281 25.10 1.15 -7.19
CA GLY A 281 25.88 -0.09 -7.09
C GLY A 281 26.58 -0.50 -8.38
N PHE A 282 26.78 0.44 -9.32
CA PHE A 282 27.48 0.22 -10.57
C PHE A 282 28.99 0.49 -10.49
N ASP A 283 29.50 0.90 -9.33
CA ASP A 283 30.92 1.17 -9.08
C ASP A 283 31.84 -0.02 -9.38
N LYS A 284 31.32 -1.24 -9.32
CA LYS A 284 32.08 -2.49 -9.56
C LYS A 284 32.12 -2.95 -11.02
N TYR A 285 31.41 -2.29 -11.93
CA TYR A 285 31.33 -2.72 -13.33
C TYR A 285 32.10 -1.74 -14.22
N GLU A 286 33.33 -2.11 -14.55
CA GLU A 286 34.34 -1.29 -15.25
C GLU A 286 34.00 -0.94 -16.71
N LEU A 287 32.87 -1.41 -17.25
CA LEU A 287 32.48 -1.26 -18.66
C LEU A 287 31.52 -0.08 -18.94
N ALA A 288 31.26 0.78 -17.96
CA ALA A 288 30.38 1.95 -18.08
C ALA A 288 31.14 3.29 -18.02
N LYS A 289 32.42 3.29 -18.44
CA LYS A 289 33.24 4.51 -18.59
C LYS A 289 33.41 4.87 -20.06
#